data_AF-A0A933CC75-F1
#
_entry.id   AF-A0A933CC75-F1
#
_cell.length_a   1.000
_cell.length_b   1.000
_cell.length_c   1.000
_cell.angle_alpha   90.00
_cell.angle_beta   90.00
_cell.angle_gamma   90.00
#
_symmetry.space_group_name_H-M   'P 1'
#
loop_
_entity.id
_entity.type
_entity.pdbx_description
1 polymer ?
#
loop_
_entity_poly.entity_id
_entity_poly.type
_entity_poly.pdbx_seq_one_letter_code
_entity_poly.pdbx_strand_id
1 'polypeptide(L)'
;MSMKSIFPLLLLLGIFIPHVASTATIPKVGKITPTTAVAGEDVTFSSVVSDDDLLASCRLFVDGEDEKGMTIKRDVVYAQLELEEGTTRLYAKCTDANGNVVSGSAVTVTVSDGSSYVEPGALIKLGCEGDVYPNDPCTSVYYYGVDGKRHAFSTEAVFASWFKDFDDLVIVSDEVMSNIPLGKNVIYRPGERMVKFSTNTVYAVSYAGLLRPIANAEIAEALYGEDWVSLIETVDDVFYGNYRIGATIESSSSFSWSTARRTTTTIDQTL
;
A
#
# COMPACT_ATOMS: atom_id res chain seq x y z
N MET A 1 -28.52 -80.46 41.19
CA MET A 1 -28.70 -79.04 41.56
C MET A 1 -27.38 -78.33 41.36
N SER A 2 -27.40 -77.19 40.67
CA SER A 2 -26.27 -76.30 40.32
C SER A 2 -25.44 -76.68 39.08
N MET A 3 -25.74 -76.01 37.98
CA MET A 3 -24.93 -75.98 36.75
C MET A 3 -24.53 -74.50 36.55
N LYS A 4 -23.23 -74.22 36.68
CA LYS A 4 -22.64 -72.87 36.58
C LYS A 4 -22.61 -72.42 35.12
N SER A 5 -23.21 -71.27 34.82
CA SER A 5 -23.09 -70.59 33.52
C SER A 5 -21.92 -69.60 33.56
N ILE A 6 -21.00 -69.75 32.60
CA ILE A 6 -19.83 -68.89 32.39
C ILE A 6 -20.21 -67.89 31.30
N PHE A 7 -20.25 -66.60 31.63
CA PHE A 7 -20.38 -65.52 30.64
C PHE A 7 -18.98 -65.07 30.19
N PRO A 8 -18.67 -65.02 28.88
CA PRO A 8 -17.40 -64.52 28.41
C PRO A 8 -17.40 -62.98 28.38
N LEU A 9 -16.32 -62.40 28.91
CA LEU A 9 -16.01 -60.97 28.87
C LEU A 9 -15.58 -60.59 27.44
N LEU A 10 -16.42 -59.83 26.72
CA LEU A 10 -16.12 -59.33 25.38
C LEU A 10 -15.21 -58.10 25.50
N LEU A 11 -13.92 -58.26 25.20
CA LEU A 11 -12.94 -57.19 25.15
C LEU A 11 -13.18 -56.34 23.88
N LEU A 12 -13.78 -55.15 24.02
CA LEU A 12 -13.88 -54.17 22.94
C LEU A 12 -12.47 -53.61 22.65
N LEU A 13 -11.81 -54.14 21.62
CA LEU A 13 -10.67 -53.46 21.00
C LEU A 13 -11.19 -52.16 20.36
N GLY A 14 -10.88 -51.03 20.99
CA GLY A 14 -11.05 -49.72 20.37
C GLY A 14 -10.22 -49.65 19.09
N ILE A 15 -10.89 -49.48 17.95
CA ILE A 15 -10.23 -49.18 16.68
C ILE A 15 -9.62 -47.78 16.83
N PHE A 16 -8.31 -47.70 17.01
CA PHE A 16 -7.56 -46.47 16.82
C PHE A 16 -7.57 -46.19 15.31
N ILE A 17 -8.51 -45.35 14.86
CA ILE A 17 -8.45 -44.78 13.52
C ILE A 17 -7.27 -43.79 13.55
N PRO A 18 -6.19 -44.01 12.77
CA PRO A 18 -5.16 -43.00 12.65
C PRO A 18 -5.81 -41.75 12.07
N HIS A 19 -5.84 -40.67 12.85
CA HIS A 19 -6.25 -39.36 12.36
C HIS A 19 -5.24 -38.98 11.29
N VAL A 20 -5.68 -38.93 10.04
CA VAL A 20 -4.87 -38.38 8.96
C VAL A 20 -4.58 -36.93 9.36
N ALA A 21 -3.30 -36.58 9.53
CA ALA A 21 -2.91 -35.22 9.77
C ALA A 21 -3.45 -34.37 8.60
N SER A 22 -4.32 -33.43 8.92
CA SER A 22 -4.99 -32.58 7.94
C SER A 22 -3.96 -31.88 7.06
N THR A 23 -4.12 -31.96 5.74
CA THR A 23 -3.34 -31.18 4.77
C THR A 23 -3.85 -29.75 4.64
N ALA A 24 -4.63 -29.27 5.63
CA ALA A 24 -5.27 -27.98 5.61
C ALA A 24 -4.24 -26.86 5.43
N THR A 25 -4.47 -26.01 4.44
CA THR A 25 -3.69 -24.79 4.28
C THR A 25 -4.16 -23.75 5.29
N ILE A 26 -3.24 -22.89 5.71
CA ILE A 26 -3.56 -21.80 6.62
C ILE A 26 -3.94 -20.58 5.77
N PRO A 27 -5.05 -19.88 6.07
CA PRO A 27 -5.46 -18.71 5.31
C PRO A 27 -4.44 -17.58 5.44
N LYS A 28 -4.31 -16.78 4.39
CA LYS A 28 -3.60 -15.50 4.42
C LYS A 28 -4.62 -14.36 4.45
N VAL A 29 -4.39 -13.42 5.36
CA VAL A 29 -5.24 -12.24 5.52
C VAL A 29 -4.38 -11.00 5.30
N GLY A 30 -4.78 -10.19 4.32
CA GLY A 30 -4.13 -8.94 3.97
C GLY A 30 -4.30 -7.85 5.02
N LYS A 31 -3.81 -6.66 4.67
CA LYS A 31 -4.04 -5.43 5.42
C LYS A 31 -5.44 -4.89 5.10
N ILE A 32 -6.06 -4.23 6.08
CA ILE A 32 -7.31 -3.50 5.87
C ILE A 32 -7.05 -2.25 5.02
N THR A 33 -7.95 -1.98 4.07
CA THR A 33 -8.06 -0.73 3.31
C THR A 33 -9.52 -0.24 3.33
N PRO A 34 -9.78 1.08 3.30
CA PRO A 34 -8.81 2.19 3.31
C PRO A 34 -8.17 2.39 4.69
N THR A 35 -7.16 3.28 4.76
CA THR A 35 -6.49 3.70 6.01
C THR A 35 -6.89 5.10 6.48
N THR A 36 -7.89 5.69 5.83
CA THR A 36 -8.46 7.00 6.19
C THR A 36 -9.96 6.96 6.04
N ALA A 37 -10.67 7.68 6.89
CA ALA A 37 -12.13 7.79 6.86
C ALA A 37 -12.59 9.21 7.21
N VAL A 38 -13.80 9.57 6.81
CA VAL A 38 -14.52 10.74 7.31
C VAL A 38 -15.25 10.35 8.60
N ALA A 39 -15.22 11.19 9.64
CA ALA A 39 -15.86 10.85 10.90
C ALA A 39 -17.39 10.86 10.75
N GLY A 40 -18.07 9.91 11.38
CA GLY A 40 -19.53 9.80 11.31
C GLY A 40 -20.09 9.34 9.95
N GLU A 41 -19.23 9.00 8.98
CA GLU A 41 -19.65 8.46 7.69
C GLU A 41 -19.40 6.94 7.63
N ASP A 42 -20.32 6.21 6.98
CA ASP A 42 -20.18 4.78 6.74
C ASP A 42 -19.05 4.52 5.73
N VAL A 43 -18.06 3.69 6.08
CA VAL A 43 -16.95 3.33 5.18
C VAL A 43 -16.85 1.82 5.01
N THR A 44 -16.74 1.35 3.76
CA THR A 44 -16.47 -0.05 3.45
C THR A 44 -14.97 -0.34 3.63
N PHE A 45 -14.64 -1.00 4.74
CA PHE A 45 -13.31 -1.56 4.98
C PHE A 45 -13.22 -2.96 4.37
N SER A 46 -12.11 -3.24 3.69
CA SER A 46 -11.87 -4.50 3.01
C SER A 46 -10.47 -5.03 3.26
N SER A 47 -10.31 -6.35 3.09
CA SER A 47 -9.01 -7.01 3.03
C SER A 47 -9.03 -8.05 1.93
N VAL A 48 -7.93 -8.15 1.19
CA VAL A 48 -7.69 -9.31 0.33
C VAL A 48 -7.35 -10.52 1.21
N VAL A 49 -7.86 -11.68 0.85
CA VAL A 49 -7.65 -12.95 1.53
C VAL A 49 -7.32 -14.03 0.50
N SER A 50 -6.54 -15.02 0.89
CA SER A 50 -6.26 -16.17 0.04
C SER A 50 -6.10 -17.43 0.87
N ASP A 51 -6.70 -18.51 0.41
CA ASP A 51 -6.57 -19.85 0.98
C ASP A 51 -6.79 -20.87 -0.14
N ASP A 52 -6.10 -22.01 -0.09
CA ASP A 52 -6.36 -23.13 -0.99
C ASP A 52 -7.61 -23.93 -0.53
N ASP A 53 -8.01 -23.78 0.74
CA ASP A 53 -9.26 -24.26 1.34
C ASP A 53 -10.35 -23.17 1.36
N LEU A 54 -11.59 -23.55 1.66
CA LEU A 54 -12.72 -22.61 1.73
C LEU A 54 -12.68 -21.78 3.03
N LEU A 55 -12.75 -20.44 2.92
CA LEU A 55 -12.95 -19.57 4.07
C LEU A 55 -14.37 -19.73 4.64
N ALA A 56 -14.46 -20.00 5.94
CA ALA A 56 -15.74 -20.19 6.63
C ALA A 56 -16.31 -18.87 7.18
N SER A 57 -15.46 -18.02 7.77
CA SER A 57 -15.89 -16.72 8.31
C SER A 57 -14.73 -15.74 8.44
N CYS A 58 -15.05 -14.45 8.40
CA CYS A 58 -14.12 -13.39 8.76
C CYS A 58 -14.82 -12.33 9.61
N ARG A 59 -14.07 -11.73 10.53
CA ARG A 59 -14.53 -10.71 11.48
C ARG A 59 -13.57 -9.51 11.40
N LEU A 60 -14.13 -8.31 11.47
CA LEU A 60 -13.39 -7.06 11.57
C LEU A 60 -13.19 -6.73 13.05
N PHE A 61 -11.94 -6.46 13.43
CA PHE A 61 -11.56 -6.06 14.76
C PHE A 61 -11.15 -4.59 14.78
N VAL A 62 -11.56 -3.88 15.84
CA VAL A 62 -11.26 -2.47 16.09
C VAL A 62 -10.62 -2.37 17.47
N ASP A 63 -9.38 -1.89 17.53
CA ASP A 63 -8.58 -1.78 18.76
C ASP A 63 -8.51 -3.07 19.62
N GLY A 64 -8.64 -4.23 18.96
CA GLY A 64 -8.57 -5.55 19.57
C GLY A 64 -9.93 -6.17 19.93
N GLU A 65 -11.01 -5.41 19.80
CA GLU A 65 -12.38 -5.88 20.04
C GLU A 65 -13.04 -6.38 18.74
N ASP A 66 -13.87 -7.42 18.84
CA ASP A 66 -14.60 -7.99 17.70
C ASP A 66 -15.83 -7.13 17.38
N GLU A 67 -15.71 -6.29 16.37
CA GLU A 67 -16.71 -5.28 16.04
C GLU A 67 -17.82 -5.84 15.13
N LYS A 68 -17.45 -6.48 14.01
CA LYS A 68 -18.42 -6.82 12.96
C LYS A 68 -18.06 -8.06 12.17
N GLY A 69 -19.09 -8.79 11.72
CA GLY A 69 -18.93 -9.85 10.72
C GLY A 69 -18.62 -9.26 9.34
N MET A 70 -17.65 -9.85 8.64
CA MET A 70 -17.31 -9.45 7.26
C MET A 70 -18.00 -10.35 6.24
N THR A 71 -18.42 -9.74 5.14
CA THR A 71 -18.94 -10.47 3.97
C THR A 71 -17.78 -10.95 3.11
N ILE A 72 -17.81 -12.23 2.72
CA ILE A 72 -16.78 -12.85 1.88
C ILE A 72 -17.28 -12.88 0.43
N LYS A 73 -16.48 -12.33 -0.50
CA LYS A 73 -16.75 -12.38 -1.94
C LYS A 73 -15.46 -12.70 -2.69
N ARG A 74 -15.32 -13.96 -3.11
CA ARG A 74 -14.10 -14.51 -3.71
C ARG A 74 -12.90 -14.32 -2.77
N ASP A 75 -11.92 -13.55 -3.19
CA ASP A 75 -10.64 -13.24 -2.55
C ASP A 75 -10.68 -11.94 -1.74
N VAL A 76 -11.87 -11.36 -1.52
CA VAL A 76 -12.03 -10.13 -0.74
C VAL A 76 -13.06 -10.33 0.36
N VAL A 77 -12.74 -9.82 1.54
CA VAL A 77 -13.67 -9.70 2.67
C VAL A 77 -13.90 -8.24 2.98
N TYR A 78 -15.13 -7.86 3.30
CA TYR A 78 -15.47 -6.46 3.55
C TYR A 78 -16.57 -6.29 4.60
N ALA A 79 -16.54 -5.16 5.29
CA ALA A 79 -17.57 -4.71 6.22
C ALA A 79 -17.66 -3.18 6.21
N GLN A 80 -18.88 -2.66 6.28
CA GLN A 80 -19.13 -1.24 6.50
C GLN A 80 -19.05 -0.90 7.98
N LEU A 81 -18.38 0.19 8.31
CA LEU A 81 -18.25 0.68 9.69
C LEU A 81 -18.16 2.20 9.68
N GLU A 82 -18.87 2.82 10.61
CA GLU A 82 -18.75 4.24 10.96
C GLU A 82 -17.71 4.38 12.08
N LEU A 83 -16.82 5.36 11.97
CA LEU A 83 -15.79 5.62 12.96
C LEU A 83 -15.87 7.05 13.47
N GLU A 84 -15.51 7.23 14.74
CA GLU A 84 -15.35 8.54 15.37
C GLU A 84 -13.99 9.17 15.00
N GLU A 85 -13.89 10.49 15.12
CA GLU A 85 -12.65 11.22 14.86
C GLU A 85 -11.49 10.71 15.73
N GLY A 86 -10.31 10.59 15.13
CA GLY A 86 -9.09 10.14 15.81
C GLY A 86 -8.37 9.03 15.05
N THR A 87 -7.65 8.19 15.78
CA THR A 87 -6.92 7.07 15.20
C THR A 87 -7.31 5.77 15.89
N THR A 88 -7.63 4.75 15.10
CA THR A 88 -7.98 3.41 15.61
C THR A 88 -7.24 2.33 14.81
N ARG A 89 -7.04 1.15 15.40
CA ARG A 89 -6.32 0.04 14.77
C ARG A 89 -7.28 -1.03 14.29
N LEU A 90 -7.33 -1.24 12.98
CA LEU A 90 -8.19 -2.25 12.35
C LEU A 90 -7.38 -3.45 11.84
N TYR A 91 -7.95 -4.65 11.96
CA TYR A 91 -7.52 -5.84 11.24
C TYR A 91 -8.66 -6.82 11.01
N ALA A 92 -8.55 -7.63 9.96
CA ALA A 92 -9.43 -8.78 9.76
C ALA A 92 -8.88 -10.02 10.46
N LYS A 93 -9.76 -10.84 11.02
CA LYS A 93 -9.46 -12.18 11.51
C LYS A 93 -10.37 -13.19 10.82
N CYS A 94 -9.78 -14.16 10.15
CA CYS A 94 -10.49 -15.14 9.34
C CYS A 94 -10.32 -16.55 9.89
N THR A 95 -11.31 -17.39 9.63
CA THR A 95 -11.34 -18.81 9.97
C THR A 95 -11.72 -19.60 8.73
N ASP A 96 -10.94 -20.62 8.39
CA ASP A 96 -11.24 -21.53 7.28
C ASP A 96 -12.24 -22.63 7.68
N ALA A 97 -12.65 -23.45 6.72
CA ALA A 97 -13.55 -24.59 6.95
C ALA A 97 -12.96 -25.67 7.86
N ASN A 98 -11.64 -25.64 8.08
CA ASN A 98 -10.88 -26.63 8.83
C ASN A 98 -10.62 -26.15 10.27
N GLY A 99 -11.03 -24.92 10.61
CA GLY A 99 -10.91 -24.30 11.92
C GLY A 99 -9.59 -23.57 12.14
N ASN A 100 -8.73 -23.40 11.13
CA ASN A 100 -7.53 -22.59 11.27
C ASN A 100 -7.93 -21.11 11.34
N VAL A 101 -7.35 -20.39 12.30
CA VAL A 101 -7.68 -18.99 12.56
C VAL A 101 -6.44 -18.12 12.36
N VAL A 102 -6.54 -17.11 11.50
CA VAL A 102 -5.45 -16.17 11.22
C VAL A 102 -5.94 -14.74 11.33
N SER A 103 -5.10 -13.90 11.93
CA SER A 103 -5.31 -12.44 11.95
C SER A 103 -4.38 -11.79 10.92
N GLY A 104 -4.93 -10.85 10.15
CA GLY A 104 -4.13 -9.95 9.33
C GLY A 104 -3.31 -8.99 10.19
N SER A 105 -2.45 -8.22 9.54
CA SER A 105 -1.69 -7.17 10.23
C SER A 105 -2.61 -6.01 10.60
N ALA A 106 -2.51 -5.53 11.85
CA ALA A 106 -3.19 -4.33 12.29
C ALA A 106 -2.68 -3.09 11.55
N VAL A 107 -3.60 -2.27 11.08
CA VAL A 107 -3.36 -1.01 10.39
C VAL A 107 -4.01 0.12 11.17
N THR A 108 -3.30 1.23 11.32
CA THR A 108 -3.89 2.46 11.88
C THR A 108 -4.75 3.13 10.82
N VAL A 109 -6.02 3.35 11.13
CA VAL A 109 -6.94 4.15 10.34
C VAL A 109 -7.04 5.53 10.97
N THR A 110 -6.83 6.57 10.17
CA THR A 110 -6.97 7.97 10.60
C THR A 110 -8.33 8.49 10.17
N VAL A 111 -9.10 8.99 11.12
CA VAL A 111 -10.48 9.45 10.92
C VAL A 111 -10.51 10.95 11.22
N SER A 112 -11.07 11.73 10.30
CA SER A 112 -11.14 13.19 10.43
C SER A 112 -12.30 13.74 9.62
N ASP A 113 -12.93 14.81 10.09
CA ASP A 113 -13.92 15.60 9.31
C ASP A 113 -13.29 16.35 8.12
N GLY A 114 -11.97 16.24 7.96
CA GLY A 114 -11.21 16.92 6.93
C GLY A 114 -10.90 18.36 7.33
N SER A 115 -9.63 18.73 7.22
CA SER A 115 -9.20 20.10 7.47
C SER A 115 -9.83 21.06 6.46
N SER A 116 -10.30 22.21 6.96
CA SER A 116 -10.71 23.36 6.15
C SER A 116 -9.52 24.22 5.70
N TYR A 117 -8.31 23.86 6.13
CA TYR A 117 -7.09 24.62 5.87
C TYR A 117 -5.90 23.71 5.60
N VAL A 118 -5.08 24.09 4.62
CA VAL A 118 -3.83 23.40 4.30
C VAL A 118 -2.78 24.41 3.87
N GLU A 119 -1.56 24.24 4.39
CA GLU A 119 -0.40 25.03 4.00
C GLU A 119 0.36 24.39 2.84
N PRO A 120 0.93 25.18 1.92
CA PRO A 120 1.86 24.66 0.93
C PRO A 120 3.00 23.86 1.57
N GLY A 121 3.38 22.76 0.92
CA GLY A 121 4.32 21.77 1.44
C GLY A 121 3.66 20.55 2.07
N ALA A 122 2.35 20.58 2.34
CA ALA A 122 1.64 19.47 2.96
C ALA A 122 1.41 18.29 1.98
N LEU A 123 1.39 17.08 2.54
CA LEU A 123 0.77 15.92 1.92
C LEU A 123 -0.72 15.94 2.24
N ILE A 124 -1.56 15.83 1.21
CA ILE A 124 -3.03 15.86 1.38
C ILE A 124 -3.71 14.69 0.70
N LYS A 125 -4.86 14.31 1.25
CA LYS A 125 -5.84 13.42 0.61
C LYS A 125 -7.24 13.67 1.16
N LEU A 126 -8.25 13.05 0.55
CA LEU A 126 -9.60 12.99 1.09
C LEU A 126 -9.73 11.86 2.12
N GLY A 127 -10.65 12.01 3.07
CA GLY A 127 -11.16 10.89 3.86
C GLY A 127 -11.95 9.97 2.92
N CYS A 128 -11.96 8.67 3.20
CA CYS A 128 -12.80 7.76 2.42
C CYS A 128 -14.19 7.67 3.05
N GLU A 129 -15.20 7.54 2.20
CA GLU A 129 -16.61 7.37 2.55
C GLU A 129 -17.24 6.33 1.62
N GLY A 130 -18.29 5.65 2.07
CA GLY A 130 -19.04 4.67 1.31
C GLY A 130 -18.20 3.49 0.82
N ASP A 131 -18.53 3.02 -0.39
CA ASP A 131 -17.80 1.92 -1.03
C ASP A 131 -16.51 2.42 -1.68
N VAL A 132 -15.37 1.96 -1.16
CA VAL A 132 -14.05 2.38 -1.63
C VAL A 132 -13.51 1.43 -2.71
N TYR A 133 -13.25 1.99 -3.89
CA TYR A 133 -12.65 1.27 -5.01
C TYR A 133 -11.19 1.70 -5.23
N PRO A 134 -10.34 0.89 -5.90
CA PRO A 134 -8.93 1.25 -6.10
C PRO A 134 -8.69 2.61 -6.77
N ASN A 135 -9.61 3.06 -7.62
CA ASN A 135 -9.56 4.32 -8.34
C ASN A 135 -10.38 5.45 -7.69
N ASP A 136 -10.84 5.26 -6.46
CA ASP A 136 -11.59 6.28 -5.73
C ASP A 136 -10.72 7.52 -5.45
N PRO A 137 -11.25 8.75 -5.57
CA PRO A 137 -10.49 9.96 -5.24
C PRO A 137 -9.82 9.94 -3.87
N CYS A 138 -10.40 9.28 -2.87
CA CYS A 138 -9.83 9.16 -1.52
C CYS A 138 -8.60 8.25 -1.45
N THR A 139 -8.31 7.43 -2.47
CA THR A 139 -7.09 6.60 -2.50
C THR A 139 -5.88 7.37 -3.03
N SER A 140 -6.10 8.53 -3.65
CA SER A 140 -5.04 9.37 -4.21
C SER A 140 -4.40 10.26 -3.14
N VAL A 141 -3.07 10.29 -3.13
CA VAL A 141 -2.28 11.21 -2.31
C VAL A 141 -1.71 12.31 -3.19
N TYR A 142 -1.73 13.54 -2.68
CA TYR A 142 -1.21 14.71 -3.37
C TYR A 142 -0.21 15.45 -2.50
N TYR A 143 0.73 16.11 -3.15
CA TYR A 143 1.53 17.19 -2.56
C TYR A 143 0.88 18.53 -2.89
N TYR A 144 0.65 19.38 -1.90
CA TYR A 144 0.17 20.75 -2.12
C TYR A 144 1.36 21.70 -2.32
N GLY A 145 1.55 22.17 -3.56
CA GLY A 145 2.71 22.98 -3.94
C GLY A 145 2.58 24.46 -3.61
N VAL A 146 3.72 25.16 -3.55
CA VAL A 146 3.75 26.63 -3.39
C VAL A 146 3.16 27.38 -4.59
N ASP A 147 2.93 26.69 -5.71
CA ASP A 147 2.22 27.21 -6.88
C ASP A 147 0.68 27.22 -6.71
N GLY A 148 0.18 26.77 -5.56
CA GLY A 148 -1.25 26.70 -5.24
C GLY A 148 -1.96 25.53 -5.91
N LYS A 149 -1.23 24.51 -6.37
CA LYS A 149 -1.79 23.32 -7.02
C LYS A 149 -1.53 22.06 -6.22
N ARG A 150 -2.34 21.04 -6.48
CA ARG A 150 -2.14 19.69 -5.95
C ARG A 150 -1.47 18.81 -7.01
N HIS A 151 -0.42 18.12 -6.60
CA HIS A 151 0.43 17.30 -7.46
C HIS A 151 0.29 15.85 -7.06
N ALA A 152 -0.27 15.01 -7.93
CA ALA A 152 -0.55 13.62 -7.59
C ALA A 152 0.75 12.80 -7.56
N PHE A 153 0.85 11.87 -6.61
CA PHE A 153 1.84 10.80 -6.68
C PHE A 153 1.31 9.69 -7.59
N SER A 154 1.94 9.52 -8.75
CA SER A 154 1.47 8.57 -9.77
C SER A 154 1.57 7.10 -9.34
N THR A 155 2.51 6.77 -8.45
CA THR A 155 2.71 5.42 -7.91
C THR A 155 3.24 5.49 -6.48
N GLU A 156 3.08 4.40 -5.72
CA GLU A 156 3.67 4.25 -4.39
C GLU A 156 5.20 4.37 -4.42
N ALA A 157 5.86 3.88 -5.48
CA ALA A 157 7.31 4.00 -5.64
C ALA A 157 7.77 5.47 -5.75
N VAL A 158 6.99 6.32 -6.44
CA VAL A 158 7.27 7.76 -6.49
C VAL A 158 7.09 8.38 -5.10
N PHE A 159 6.03 8.03 -4.37
CA PHE A 159 5.84 8.49 -3.00
C PHE A 159 7.01 8.09 -2.09
N ALA A 160 7.38 6.80 -2.09
CA ALA A 160 8.47 6.25 -1.30
C ALA A 160 9.86 6.82 -1.64
N SER A 161 10.01 7.43 -2.82
CA SER A 161 11.23 8.14 -3.19
C SER A 161 11.40 9.49 -2.46
N TRP A 162 10.30 10.07 -1.98
CA TRP A 162 10.27 11.36 -1.27
C TRP A 162 10.00 11.23 0.22
N PHE A 163 9.12 10.31 0.62
CA PHE A 163 8.64 10.16 1.98
C PHE A 163 8.83 8.73 2.46
N LYS A 164 9.03 8.56 3.77
CA LYS A 164 9.24 7.25 4.40
C LYS A 164 7.92 6.54 4.70
N ASP A 165 6.92 7.30 5.11
CA ASP A 165 5.62 6.86 5.59
C ASP A 165 4.59 7.99 5.35
N PHE A 166 3.36 7.77 5.80
CA PHE A 166 2.22 8.69 5.64
C PHE A 166 1.95 9.51 6.90
N ASP A 167 2.92 9.62 7.81
CA ASP A 167 2.71 10.22 9.14
C ASP A 167 2.35 11.72 9.06
N ASP A 168 2.83 12.43 8.03
CA ASP A 168 2.56 13.85 7.79
C ASP A 168 1.34 14.11 6.87
N LEU A 169 0.49 13.09 6.65
CA LEU A 169 -0.64 13.18 5.75
C LEU A 169 -1.82 13.93 6.39
N VAL A 170 -2.26 14.99 5.74
CA VAL A 170 -3.42 15.79 6.15
C VAL A 170 -4.66 15.33 5.37
N ILE A 171 -5.69 14.89 6.09
CA ILE A 171 -7.01 14.68 5.51
C ILE A 171 -7.66 16.05 5.35
N VAL A 172 -8.09 16.40 4.14
CA VAL A 172 -8.78 17.66 3.83
C VAL A 172 -10.22 17.39 3.41
N SER A 173 -11.09 18.39 3.60
CA SER A 173 -12.48 18.31 3.12
C SER A 173 -12.56 18.36 1.58
N ASP A 174 -13.68 17.89 1.02
CA ASP A 174 -13.96 18.00 -0.41
C ASP A 174 -13.96 19.44 -0.91
N GLU A 175 -14.45 20.38 -0.09
CA GLU A 175 -14.43 21.80 -0.42
C GLU A 175 -13.00 22.30 -0.62
N VAL A 176 -12.10 22.02 0.34
CA VAL A 176 -10.68 22.38 0.22
C VAL A 176 -10.05 21.71 -0.99
N MET A 177 -10.25 20.40 -1.15
CA MET A 177 -9.69 19.65 -2.26
C MET A 177 -10.15 20.26 -3.60
N SER A 178 -11.44 20.51 -3.78
CA SER A 178 -12.00 21.06 -5.03
C SER A 178 -11.48 22.47 -5.39
N ASN A 179 -11.11 23.27 -4.40
CA ASN A 179 -10.55 24.60 -4.58
C ASN A 179 -9.06 24.59 -4.98
N ILE A 180 -8.37 23.46 -4.82
CA ILE A 180 -6.97 23.30 -5.19
C ILE A 180 -6.89 22.63 -6.58
N PRO A 181 -6.53 23.38 -7.64
CA PRO A 181 -6.46 22.83 -9.00
C PRO A 181 -5.34 21.81 -9.15
N LEU A 182 -5.48 20.91 -10.14
CA LEU A 182 -4.46 19.93 -10.48
C LEU A 182 -3.23 20.59 -11.11
N GLY A 183 -2.05 20.20 -10.63
CA GLY A 183 -0.75 20.52 -11.19
C GLY A 183 -0.15 19.33 -11.97
N LYS A 184 1.14 19.44 -12.30
CA LYS A 184 1.89 18.30 -12.83
C LYS A 184 2.00 17.20 -11.77
N ASN A 185 2.08 15.95 -12.18
CA ASN A 185 2.32 14.88 -11.21
C ASN A 185 3.71 15.00 -10.57
N VAL A 186 3.83 14.54 -9.34
CA VAL A 186 5.11 14.36 -8.68
C VAL A 186 5.90 13.30 -9.45
N ILE A 187 7.20 13.56 -9.62
CA ILE A 187 8.13 12.65 -10.27
C ILE A 187 9.00 11.92 -9.25
N TYR A 188 9.75 10.92 -9.68
CA TYR A 188 10.77 10.29 -8.82
C TYR A 188 11.73 11.34 -8.25
N ARG A 189 12.10 11.19 -6.98
CA ARG A 189 13.03 12.12 -6.33
C ARG A 189 14.38 12.13 -7.05
N PRO A 190 14.89 13.31 -7.47
CA PRO A 190 16.19 13.40 -8.12
C PRO A 190 17.32 12.76 -7.31
N GLY A 191 18.12 11.94 -7.98
CA GLY A 191 19.25 11.23 -7.38
C GLY A 191 18.89 10.08 -6.44
N GLU A 192 17.62 9.69 -6.32
CA GLU A 192 17.21 8.53 -5.49
C GLU A 192 17.36 7.20 -6.25
N ARG A 193 16.85 7.16 -7.49
CA ARG A 193 16.90 5.99 -8.38
C ARG A 193 17.24 6.43 -9.80
N MET A 194 17.74 5.47 -10.59
CA MET A 194 17.63 5.56 -12.04
C MET A 194 16.26 5.06 -12.46
N VAL A 195 15.74 5.55 -13.58
CA VAL A 195 14.48 5.07 -14.12
C VAL A 195 14.68 4.57 -15.53
N LYS A 196 13.91 3.55 -15.89
CA LYS A 196 13.73 3.13 -17.27
C LYS A 196 12.24 3.01 -17.57
N PHE A 197 11.93 3.04 -18.85
CA PHE A 197 10.58 2.84 -19.38
C PHE A 197 10.56 1.53 -20.17
N SER A 198 9.61 1.32 -21.08
CA SER A 198 9.58 0.14 -21.97
C SER A 198 10.82 0.00 -22.86
N THR A 199 11.56 1.10 -23.08
CA THR A 199 12.81 1.12 -23.85
C THR A 199 14.03 0.69 -23.03
N ASN A 200 15.14 0.37 -23.71
CA ASN A 200 16.40 0.02 -23.05
C ASN A 200 17.20 1.23 -22.50
N THR A 201 16.71 2.46 -22.70
CA THR A 201 17.41 3.65 -22.23
C THR A 201 17.23 3.79 -20.72
N VAL A 202 18.34 3.87 -20.00
CA VAL A 202 18.38 4.15 -18.55
C VAL A 202 18.60 5.65 -18.36
N TYR A 203 17.79 6.26 -17.51
CA TYR A 203 17.85 7.68 -17.22
C TYR A 203 18.24 7.91 -15.77
N ALA A 204 19.14 8.86 -15.55
CA ALA A 204 19.30 9.47 -14.23
C ALA A 204 18.21 10.54 -14.06
N VAL A 205 17.53 10.53 -12.91
CA VAL A 205 16.62 11.61 -12.54
C VAL A 205 17.45 12.75 -11.93
N SER A 206 17.54 13.85 -12.65
CA SER A 206 18.36 15.03 -12.33
C SER A 206 17.53 16.16 -11.71
N TYR A 207 18.21 17.22 -11.29
CA TYR A 207 17.57 18.42 -10.74
C TYR A 207 16.54 19.01 -11.71
N ALA A 208 15.55 19.73 -11.18
CA ALA A 208 14.44 20.30 -11.96
C ALA A 208 13.59 19.26 -12.73
N GLY A 209 13.64 18.00 -12.31
CA GLY A 209 12.84 16.93 -12.91
C GLY A 209 13.22 16.55 -14.34
N LEU A 210 14.52 16.61 -14.63
CA LEU A 210 15.07 16.20 -15.91
C LEU A 210 15.44 14.72 -15.89
N LEU A 211 14.97 13.96 -16.89
CA LEU A 211 15.56 12.68 -17.24
C LEU A 211 16.77 12.91 -18.12
N ARG A 212 17.94 12.48 -17.65
CA ARG A 212 19.18 12.53 -18.43
C ARG A 212 19.55 11.10 -18.87
N PRO A 213 19.53 10.78 -20.18
CA PRO A 213 19.94 9.47 -20.66
C PRO A 213 21.38 9.17 -20.24
N ILE A 214 21.66 7.96 -19.77
CA ILE A 214 23.02 7.49 -19.49
C ILE A 214 23.53 6.78 -20.75
N ALA A 215 24.67 7.20 -21.29
CA ALA A 215 25.09 6.76 -22.63
C ALA A 215 25.38 5.25 -22.73
N ASN A 216 25.88 4.62 -21.66
CA ASN A 216 26.17 3.19 -21.60
C ASN A 216 26.33 2.68 -20.15
N ALA A 217 26.51 1.37 -20.01
CA ALA A 217 26.65 0.69 -18.73
C ALA A 217 27.92 1.10 -17.97
N GLU A 218 29.03 1.35 -18.67
CA GLU A 218 30.30 1.76 -18.07
C GLU A 218 30.16 3.10 -17.34
N ILE A 219 29.38 4.04 -17.91
CA ILE A 219 29.10 5.32 -17.25
C ILE A 219 28.13 5.14 -16.08
N ALA A 220 27.13 4.27 -16.20
CA ALA A 220 26.19 3.98 -15.10
C ALA A 220 26.94 3.40 -13.89
N GLU A 221 27.80 2.42 -14.13
CA GLU A 221 28.66 1.82 -13.10
C GLU A 221 29.62 2.84 -12.49
N ALA A 222 30.24 3.70 -13.30
CA ALA A 222 31.11 4.77 -12.79
C ALA A 222 30.38 5.80 -11.92
N LEU A 223 29.08 6.01 -12.14
CA LEU A 223 28.25 6.97 -11.38
C LEU A 223 27.65 6.36 -10.12
N TYR A 224 27.22 5.10 -10.18
CA TYR A 224 26.36 4.46 -9.18
C TYR A 224 26.98 3.22 -8.52
N GLY A 225 28.13 2.75 -9.00
CA GLY A 225 28.82 1.55 -8.51
C GLY A 225 28.44 0.27 -9.26
N GLU A 226 29.10 -0.84 -8.91
CA GLU A 226 28.92 -2.16 -9.55
C GLU A 226 27.45 -2.64 -9.52
N ASP A 227 26.72 -2.34 -8.44
CA ASP A 227 25.32 -2.74 -8.24
C ASP A 227 24.29 -1.79 -8.88
N TRP A 228 24.70 -0.91 -9.80
CA TRP A 228 23.83 0.12 -10.40
C TRP A 228 22.52 -0.44 -10.98
N VAL A 229 22.54 -1.67 -11.52
CA VAL A 229 21.34 -2.33 -12.07
C VAL A 229 20.23 -2.49 -11.02
N SER A 230 20.59 -2.73 -9.76
CA SER A 230 19.64 -2.83 -8.64
C SER A 230 19.01 -1.49 -8.24
N LEU A 231 19.54 -0.39 -8.77
CA LEU A 231 19.07 0.97 -8.52
C LEU A 231 18.16 1.49 -9.63
N ILE A 232 17.84 0.66 -10.63
CA ILE A 232 16.92 0.99 -11.72
C ILE A 232 15.49 0.64 -11.32
N GLU A 233 14.62 1.63 -11.36
CA GLU A 233 13.18 1.46 -11.27
C GLU A 233 12.55 1.40 -12.66
N THR A 234 11.57 0.52 -12.86
CA THR A 234 10.80 0.48 -14.12
C THR A 234 9.54 1.32 -13.94
N VAL A 235 9.38 2.35 -14.77
CA VAL A 235 8.24 3.25 -14.75
C VAL A 235 7.38 2.98 -15.98
N ASP A 236 6.06 2.98 -15.82
CA ASP A 236 5.12 2.83 -16.93
C ASP A 236 5.25 3.99 -17.93
N ASP A 237 5.16 3.68 -19.22
CA ASP A 237 5.26 4.64 -20.33
C ASP A 237 4.25 5.79 -20.22
N VAL A 238 3.09 5.56 -19.61
CA VAL A 238 2.07 6.60 -19.38
C VAL A 238 2.61 7.77 -18.56
N PHE A 239 3.61 7.53 -17.70
CA PHE A 239 4.22 8.55 -16.86
C PHE A 239 5.45 9.20 -17.48
N TYR A 240 5.87 8.80 -18.70
CA TYR A 240 7.00 9.41 -19.39
C TYR A 240 6.80 10.92 -19.58
N GLY A 241 5.57 11.34 -19.89
CA GLY A 241 5.20 12.75 -20.08
C GLY A 241 5.26 13.62 -18.81
N ASN A 242 5.42 13.02 -17.61
CA ASN A 242 5.63 13.78 -16.38
C ASN A 242 7.04 14.42 -16.34
N TYR A 243 7.98 13.94 -17.15
CA TYR A 243 9.37 14.36 -17.12
C TYR A 243 9.76 15.25 -18.31
N ARG A 244 10.84 16.00 -18.14
CA ARG A 244 11.53 16.71 -19.22
C ARG A 244 12.82 15.98 -19.59
N ILE A 245 13.15 15.90 -20.87
CA ILE A 245 14.39 15.26 -21.31
C ILE A 245 15.54 16.28 -21.32
N GLY A 246 16.61 15.94 -20.63
CA GLY A 246 17.86 16.70 -20.59
C GLY A 246 18.94 16.09 -21.48
N ALA A 247 20.13 16.72 -21.47
CA ALA A 247 21.28 16.21 -22.21
C ALA A 247 21.77 14.85 -21.68
N THR A 248 22.21 13.99 -22.59
CA THR A 248 22.86 12.71 -22.28
C THR A 248 24.05 12.89 -21.36
N ILE A 249 24.26 11.93 -20.47
CA ILE A 249 25.44 11.82 -19.60
C ILE A 249 26.45 10.94 -20.33
N GLU A 250 27.43 11.59 -20.95
CA GLU A 250 28.51 10.91 -21.71
C GLU A 250 29.78 10.69 -20.88
N SER A 251 29.83 11.22 -19.64
CA SER A 251 30.95 11.04 -18.72
C SER A 251 30.47 11.11 -17.27
N SER A 252 31.09 10.33 -16.39
CA SER A 252 30.83 10.34 -14.94
C SER A 252 31.12 11.70 -14.28
N SER A 253 31.94 12.55 -14.90
CA SER A 253 32.20 13.92 -14.42
C SER A 253 31.06 14.90 -14.71
N SER A 254 30.16 14.58 -15.66
CA SER A 254 29.10 15.49 -16.13
C SER A 254 27.81 15.42 -15.30
N PHE A 255 27.75 14.52 -14.31
CA PHE A 255 26.60 14.32 -13.46
C PHE A 255 27.01 13.78 -12.09
N SER A 256 26.29 14.20 -11.04
CA SER A 256 26.45 13.70 -9.68
C SER A 256 25.07 13.48 -9.08
N TRP A 257 24.67 12.21 -8.92
CA TRP A 257 23.38 11.85 -8.35
C TRP A 257 23.24 12.36 -6.90
N SER A 258 24.32 12.31 -6.12
CA SER A 258 24.32 12.78 -4.73
C SER A 258 24.18 14.30 -4.64
N THR A 259 24.67 15.05 -5.63
CA THR A 259 24.42 16.49 -5.73
C THR A 259 22.99 16.77 -6.14
N ALA A 260 22.43 16.04 -7.12
CA ALA A 260 21.01 16.17 -7.49
C ALA A 260 20.09 15.91 -6.28
N ARG A 261 20.40 14.88 -5.48
CA ARG A 261 19.66 14.53 -4.26
C ARG A 261 19.78 15.57 -3.15
N ARG A 262 20.98 16.10 -2.91
CA ARG A 262 21.21 17.12 -1.85
C ARG A 262 20.63 18.48 -2.20
N THR A 263 20.59 18.82 -3.48
CA THR A 263 20.06 20.11 -3.94
C THR A 263 18.54 20.09 -4.10
N THR A 264 17.96 18.92 -4.36
CA THR A 264 16.51 18.74 -4.42
C THR A 264 15.97 18.25 -3.08
N THR A 265 15.62 19.20 -2.22
CA THR A 265 15.08 18.97 -0.88
C THR A 265 13.56 18.98 -0.84
N THR A 266 12.89 19.63 -1.81
CA THR A 266 11.43 19.71 -1.87
C THR A 266 10.90 19.36 -3.27
N ILE A 267 9.62 18.96 -3.33
CA ILE A 267 8.94 18.67 -4.59
C ILE A 267 8.82 19.94 -5.45
N ASP A 268 8.62 21.11 -4.84
CA ASP A 268 8.50 22.39 -5.57
C ASP A 268 9.65 22.65 -6.55
N GLN A 269 10.85 22.18 -6.24
CA GLN A 269 12.04 22.35 -7.08
C GLN A 269 12.00 21.50 -8.37
N THR A 270 10.99 20.65 -8.53
CA THR A 270 10.82 19.73 -9.68
C THR A 270 9.60 20.04 -10.55
N LEU A 271 8.71 20.93 -10.11
CA LEU A 271 7.48 21.32 -10.80
C LEU A 271 7.76 22.26 -11.99
#